data_AF-A0A967U552-F1
#
_entry.id   AF-A0A967U552-F1
#
_cell.length_a   1.000
_cell.length_b   1.000
_cell.length_c   1.000
_cell.angle_alpha   90.00
_cell.angle_beta   90.00
_cell.angle_gamma   90.00
#
_symmetry.space_group_name_H-M   'P 1'
#
loop_
_entity.id
_entity.type
_entity.pdbx_description
1 polymer ?
#
loop_
_entity_poly.entity_id
_entity_poly.type
_entity_poly.pdbx_seq_one_letter_code
_entity_poly.pdbx_strand_id
1 'polypeptide(L)'
;NNIDCCYGDLLYVSKDDTDKVIRNWKSCDFNPELFSKGWHPPHPTFFVKKNIYDKYGVFDTKYKIGADYALMLKFLIKYGISSVYIPQVLVKMRVGGNSNKSFFNILKANMECYGAWKQYGLKVSPLFILRKPFSKLFQYRSIN
;
A
#
# COMPACT_ATOMS: atom_id res chain seq x y z
N ASN A 1 22.80 -8.87 7.90
CA ASN A 1 21.39 -8.43 7.90
C ASN A 1 20.57 -9.28 6.93
N ASN A 2 19.60 -10.05 7.43
CA ASN A 2 18.69 -10.81 6.58
C ASN A 2 17.36 -10.05 6.45
N ILE A 3 17.26 -9.18 5.44
CA ILE A 3 16.07 -8.37 5.14
C ILE A 3 15.27 -9.04 4.01
N ASP A 4 13.95 -9.19 4.17
CA ASP A 4 13.10 -9.89 3.20
C ASP A 4 12.44 -8.96 2.17
N CYS A 5 12.17 -7.72 2.57
CA CYS A 5 11.63 -6.69 1.68
C CYS A 5 12.15 -5.28 2.01
N CYS A 6 12.08 -4.38 1.03
CA CYS A 6 12.35 -2.96 1.21
C CYS A 6 11.30 -2.10 0.51
N TYR A 7 11.14 -0.87 0.99
CA TYR A 7 10.29 0.12 0.37
C TYR A 7 10.78 1.54 0.69
N GLY A 8 10.28 2.54 -0.02
CA GLY A 8 10.72 3.92 0.15
C GLY A 8 9.61 4.93 -0.14
N ASP A 9 10.04 6.14 -0.45
CA ASP A 9 9.14 7.24 -0.80
C ASP A 9 8.76 7.19 -2.28
N LEU A 10 7.65 7.84 -2.61
CA LEU A 10 7.14 7.93 -3.97
C LEU A 10 6.60 9.32 -4.28
N LEU A 11 6.89 9.79 -5.50
CA LEU A 11 6.29 11.00 -6.04
C LEU A 11 5.14 10.63 -6.97
N TYR A 12 3.96 11.17 -6.72
CA TYR A 12 2.93 11.24 -7.74
C TYR A 12 3.27 12.37 -8.70
N VAL A 13 3.29 12.08 -9.99
CA VAL A 13 3.62 13.04 -11.05
C VAL A 13 2.48 13.14 -12.06
N SER A 14 2.45 14.24 -12.83
CA SER A 14 1.44 14.42 -13.87
C SER A 14 1.50 13.27 -14.89
N LYS A 15 0.36 12.99 -15.52
CA LYS A 15 0.28 11.96 -16.56
C LYS A 15 1.11 12.37 -17.79
N ASP A 16 1.03 13.64 -18.15
CA ASP A 16 1.61 14.19 -19.39
C ASP A 16 3.04 14.72 -19.20
N ASP A 17 3.45 14.99 -17.97
CA ASP A 17 4.78 15.50 -17.62
C ASP A 17 5.25 14.91 -16.28
N THR A 18 6.29 14.07 -16.32
CA THR A 18 6.81 13.37 -15.13
C THR A 18 7.72 14.23 -14.24
N ASP A 19 8.05 15.45 -14.65
CA ASP A 19 8.78 16.41 -13.83
C ASP A 19 7.83 17.30 -13.02
N LYS A 20 6.58 17.40 -13.43
CA LYS A 20 5.51 18.00 -12.64
C LYS A 20 5.07 17.08 -11.50
N VAL A 21 5.61 17.29 -10.31
CA VAL A 21 5.21 16.61 -9.08
C VAL A 21 3.85 17.12 -8.61
N ILE A 22 2.91 16.19 -8.36
CA ILE A 22 1.55 16.45 -7.89
C ILE A 22 1.43 16.20 -6.39
N ARG A 23 2.10 15.16 -5.87
CA ARG A 23 2.05 14.80 -4.44
C ARG A 23 3.28 14.00 -4.03
N ASN A 24 3.84 14.29 -2.87
CA ASN A 24 4.84 13.44 -2.25
C ASN A 24 4.16 12.43 -1.30
N TRP A 25 4.45 11.13 -1.47
CA TRP A 25 4.14 10.10 -0.49
C TRP A 25 5.43 9.74 0.25
N LYS A 26 5.67 10.45 1.36
CA LYS A 26 6.69 10.09 2.34
C LYS A 26 6.21 8.92 3.21
N SER A 27 6.98 7.85 3.25
CA SER A 27 6.74 6.65 4.04
C SER A 27 7.46 6.75 5.40
N CYS A 28 7.46 5.66 6.16
CA CYS A 28 8.16 5.54 7.43
C CYS A 28 8.54 4.08 7.71
N ASP A 29 9.28 3.87 8.79
CA ASP A 29 9.53 2.51 9.30
C ASP A 29 8.23 1.75 9.52
N PHE A 30 8.29 0.45 9.28
CA PHE A 30 7.10 -0.39 9.29
C PHE A 30 6.56 -0.52 10.71
N ASN A 31 5.28 -0.22 10.87
CA ASN A 31 4.57 -0.43 12.12
C ASN A 31 3.24 -1.18 11.83
N PRO A 32 3.04 -2.40 12.36
CA PRO A 32 1.81 -3.16 12.20
C PRO A 32 0.54 -2.40 12.61
N GLU A 33 0.62 -1.52 13.61
CA GLU A 33 -0.52 -0.70 14.03
C GLU A 33 -0.89 0.37 13.00
N LEU A 34 0.08 0.93 12.28
CA LEU A 34 -0.23 1.85 11.18
C LEU A 34 -0.97 1.10 10.08
N PHE A 35 -0.60 -0.16 9.83
CA PHE A 35 -1.28 -1.02 8.87
C PHE A 35 -2.75 -1.25 9.24
N SER A 36 -3.03 -1.57 10.51
CA SER A 36 -4.41 -1.72 11.00
C SER A 36 -5.21 -0.41 11.00
N LYS A 37 -4.52 0.75 11.04
CA LYS A 37 -5.12 2.08 10.89
C LYS A 37 -5.30 2.52 9.43
N GLY A 38 -4.93 1.70 8.45
CA GLY A 38 -5.16 1.92 7.02
C GLY A 38 -3.97 2.47 6.23
N TRP A 39 -2.83 2.69 6.88
CA TRP A 39 -1.57 2.96 6.19
C TRP A 39 -0.99 1.67 5.60
N HIS A 40 -0.12 1.75 4.60
CA HIS A 40 0.69 0.65 4.11
C HIS A 40 1.87 1.24 3.32
N PRO A 41 2.96 0.49 3.10
CA PRO A 41 4.04 0.93 2.22
C PRO A 41 3.53 1.37 0.83
N PRO A 42 4.12 2.38 0.18
CA PRO A 42 3.74 2.73 -1.18
C PRO A 42 3.97 1.53 -2.10
N HIS A 43 2.88 0.95 -2.60
CA HIS A 43 2.94 -0.33 -3.33
C HIS A 43 3.90 -0.34 -4.53
N PRO A 44 4.13 0.74 -5.29
CA PRO A 44 5.10 0.72 -6.39
C PRO A 44 6.55 0.64 -5.92
N THR A 45 6.81 0.98 -4.66
CA THR A 45 8.15 0.95 -4.05
C THR A 45 8.39 -0.33 -3.26
N PHE A 46 7.39 -1.23 -3.15
CA PHE A 46 7.48 -2.42 -2.31
C PHE A 46 8.15 -3.57 -3.05
N PHE A 47 9.44 -3.79 -2.75
CA PHE A 47 10.25 -4.84 -3.37
C PHE A 47 10.47 -5.97 -2.37
N VAL A 48 10.22 -7.20 -2.81
CA VAL A 48 10.27 -8.41 -1.97
C VAL A 48 11.17 -9.45 -2.62
N LYS A 49 12.00 -10.14 -1.83
CA LYS A 49 12.82 -11.24 -2.35
C LYS A 49 11.96 -12.35 -2.95
N LYS A 50 12.45 -12.97 -4.03
CA LYS A 50 11.77 -14.08 -4.73
C LYS A 50 11.38 -15.23 -3.80
N ASN A 51 12.27 -15.63 -2.89
CA ASN A 51 12.03 -16.73 -1.95
C ASN A 51 10.80 -16.52 -1.05
N ILE A 52 10.40 -15.27 -0.78
CA ILE A 52 9.18 -14.95 -0.03
C ILE A 52 7.94 -15.25 -0.87
N TYR A 53 7.96 -14.93 -2.17
CA TYR A 53 6.89 -15.32 -3.09
C TYR A 53 6.81 -16.83 -3.24
N ASP A 54 7.95 -17.51 -3.36
CA ASP A 54 8.01 -18.97 -3.46
C ASP A 54 7.44 -19.63 -2.18
N LYS A 55 7.71 -19.05 -1.00
CA LYS A 55 7.27 -19.58 0.30
C LYS A 55 5.81 -19.28 0.66
N TYR A 56 5.35 -18.06 0.38
CA TYR A 56 4.07 -17.53 0.86
C TYR A 56 3.07 -17.24 -0.26
N GLY A 57 3.43 -17.59 -1.49
CA GLY A 57 2.62 -17.44 -2.69
C GLY A 57 2.60 -16.01 -3.25
N VAL A 58 2.05 -15.90 -4.45
CA VAL A 58 1.95 -14.64 -5.22
C VAL A 58 0.67 -13.86 -4.90
N PHE A 59 0.35 -12.88 -5.74
CA PHE A 59 -0.89 -12.10 -5.66
C PHE A 59 -2.13 -12.99 -5.77
N ASP A 60 -3.17 -12.63 -5.03
CA ASP A 60 -4.48 -13.27 -5.16
C ASP A 60 -5.30 -12.51 -6.23
N THR A 61 -5.58 -13.20 -7.34
CA THR A 61 -6.28 -12.65 -8.51
C THR A 61 -7.78 -12.41 -8.27
N LYS A 62 -8.33 -12.84 -7.13
CA LYS A 62 -9.70 -12.52 -6.72
C LYS A 62 -9.89 -11.03 -6.42
N TYR A 63 -8.82 -10.34 -5.99
CA TYR A 63 -8.87 -8.90 -5.74
C TYR A 63 -8.66 -8.13 -7.03
N LYS A 64 -9.69 -7.38 -7.46
CA LYS A 64 -9.64 -6.61 -8.71
C LYS A 64 -8.92 -5.27 -8.55
N ILE A 65 -8.88 -4.73 -7.34
CA ILE A 65 -8.27 -3.42 -7.04
C ILE A 65 -7.28 -3.55 -5.86
N GLY A 66 -7.59 -4.38 -4.87
CA GLY A 66 -6.85 -4.52 -3.61
C GLY A 66 -5.71 -5.54 -3.61
N ALA A 67 -5.28 -6.04 -4.77
CA ALA A 67 -4.30 -7.15 -4.85
C ALA A 67 -2.96 -6.81 -4.18
N ASP A 68 -2.42 -5.61 -4.44
CA ASP A 68 -1.18 -5.13 -3.79
C ASP A 68 -1.33 -5.05 -2.27
N TYR A 69 -2.47 -4.55 -1.80
CA TYR A 69 -2.77 -4.43 -0.37
C TYR A 69 -2.86 -5.81 0.29
N ALA A 70 -3.56 -6.75 -0.34
CA ALA A 70 -3.68 -8.11 0.16
C ALA A 70 -2.31 -8.81 0.23
N LEU A 71 -1.45 -8.62 -0.78
CA LEU A 71 -0.09 -9.15 -0.76
C LEU A 71 0.73 -8.57 0.39
N MET A 72 0.74 -7.25 0.57
CA MET A 72 1.45 -6.59 1.68
C MET A 72 0.91 -7.04 3.03
N LEU A 73 -0.41 -7.16 3.20
CA LEU A 73 -1.04 -7.66 4.43
C LEU A 73 -0.58 -9.09 4.73
N LYS A 74 -0.57 -9.95 3.72
CA LYS A 74 -0.11 -11.34 3.82
C LYS A 74 1.34 -11.40 4.26
N PHE A 75 2.23 -10.66 3.61
CA PHE A 75 3.67 -10.73 3.91
C PHE A 75 4.03 -10.04 5.23
N LEU A 76 3.58 -8.81 5.44
CA LEU A 76 4.02 -7.97 6.55
C LEU A 76 3.27 -8.25 7.85
N ILE A 77 1.97 -8.58 7.80
CA ILE A 77 1.16 -8.80 9.00
C ILE A 77 0.97 -10.29 9.28
N LYS A 78 0.57 -11.08 8.28
CA LYS A 78 0.29 -12.51 8.50
C LYS A 78 1.57 -13.32 8.73
N TYR A 79 2.60 -13.09 7.91
CA TYR A 79 3.87 -13.84 8.00
C TYR A 79 4.99 -13.08 8.70
N GLY A 80 4.84 -11.77 8.94
CA GLY A 80 5.80 -10.98 9.71
C GLY A 80 7.19 -10.95 9.10
N ILE A 81 7.30 -10.88 7.77
CA ILE A 81 8.61 -10.83 7.10
C ILE A 81 9.38 -9.57 7.52
N SER A 82 10.71 -9.66 7.51
CA SER A 82 11.55 -8.51 7.83
C SER A 82 11.46 -7.43 6.73
N SER A 83 11.39 -6.16 7.13
CA SER A 83 11.26 -5.04 6.21
C SER A 83 12.20 -3.91 6.59
N VAL A 84 12.63 -3.13 5.59
CA VAL A 84 13.40 -1.91 5.80
C VAL A 84 12.78 -0.76 4.99
N TYR A 85 12.68 0.40 5.63
CA TYR A 85 12.32 1.64 4.96
C TYR A 85 13.60 2.36 4.49
N ILE A 86 13.58 2.79 3.23
CA ILE A 86 14.64 3.59 2.62
C ILE A 86 14.09 5.03 2.51
N PRO A 87 14.60 6.01 3.27
CA PRO A 87 14.10 7.39 3.28
C PRO A 87 14.55 8.18 2.05
N GLN A 88 14.24 7.65 0.87
CA GLN A 88 14.54 8.21 -0.44
C GLN A 88 13.37 7.95 -1.40
N VAL A 89 13.21 8.84 -2.37
CA VAL A 89 12.26 8.64 -3.47
C VAL A 89 12.78 7.54 -4.38
N LEU A 90 12.09 6.40 -4.40
CA LEU A 90 12.45 5.26 -5.26
C LEU A 90 11.67 5.27 -6.58
N VAL A 91 10.46 5.83 -6.59
CA VAL A 91 9.55 5.74 -7.74
C VAL A 91 8.80 7.06 -7.98
N LYS A 92 8.70 7.46 -9.26
CA LYS A 92 7.72 8.43 -9.76
C LYS A 92 6.51 7.67 -10.34
N MET A 93 5.31 7.87 -9.78
CA MET A 93 4.07 7.24 -10.22
C MET A 93 3.14 8.26 -10.89
N ARG A 94 2.75 8.02 -12.13
CA ARG A 94 1.77 8.87 -12.83
C ARG A 94 0.39 8.79 -12.17
N VAL A 95 -0.27 9.94 -12.03
CA VAL A 95 -1.67 10.01 -11.60
C VAL A 95 -2.63 9.51 -12.70
N GLY A 96 -3.86 9.13 -12.32
CA GLY A 96 -4.92 8.70 -13.26
C GLY A 96 -5.29 7.21 -13.20
N GLY A 97 -4.84 6.48 -12.17
CA GLY A 97 -5.18 5.07 -11.97
C GLY A 97 -6.69 4.80 -11.76
N ASN A 98 -7.14 3.60 -12.14
CA ASN A 98 -8.56 3.18 -12.08
C ASN A 98 -9.16 3.20 -10.67
N SER A 99 -8.34 3.06 -9.63
CA SER A 99 -8.75 2.98 -8.23
C SER A 99 -9.34 4.28 -7.66
N ASN A 100 -9.07 5.43 -8.28
CA ASN A 100 -9.57 6.74 -7.86
C ASN A 100 -10.64 7.33 -8.80
N LYS A 101 -11.10 6.59 -9.82
CA LYS A 101 -12.00 7.13 -10.85
C LYS A 101 -13.46 7.26 -10.41
N SER A 102 -13.89 6.55 -9.37
CA SER A 102 -15.30 6.53 -8.93
C SER A 102 -15.41 6.21 -7.44
N PHE A 103 -16.40 6.81 -6.76
CA PHE A 103 -16.77 6.48 -5.38
C PHE A 103 -16.99 4.97 -5.18
N PHE A 104 -17.64 4.31 -6.15
CA PHE A 104 -17.85 2.86 -6.11
C PHE A 104 -16.53 2.07 -6.15
N ASN A 105 -15.54 2.53 -6.92
CA ASN A 105 -14.22 1.89 -6.95
C ASN A 105 -13.47 2.07 -5.63
N ILE A 106 -13.58 3.24 -5.02
CA ILE A 106 -13.00 3.50 -3.69
C ILE A 106 -13.64 2.59 -2.66
N LEU A 107 -14.98 2.52 -2.61
CA LEU A 107 -15.68 1.64 -1.67
C LEU A 107 -15.30 0.17 -1.89
N LYS A 108 -15.34 -0.30 -3.14
CA LYS A 108 -14.93 -1.65 -3.52
C LYS A 108 -13.50 -1.97 -3.10
N ALA A 109 -12.55 -1.06 -3.35
CA ALA A 109 -11.16 -1.25 -2.94
C ALA A 109 -11.02 -1.40 -1.42
N ASN A 110 -11.76 -0.61 -0.63
CA ASN A 110 -11.73 -0.72 0.83
C ASN A 110 -12.43 -1.99 1.34
N MET A 111 -13.52 -2.42 0.69
CA MET A 111 -14.15 -3.71 0.96
C MET A 111 -13.21 -4.89 0.66
N GLU A 112 -12.49 -4.85 -0.46
CA GLU A 112 -11.46 -5.84 -0.80
C GLU A 112 -10.32 -5.85 0.24
N CYS A 113 -9.85 -4.67 0.68
CA CYS A 113 -8.86 -4.57 1.75
C CYS A 113 -9.37 -5.20 3.06
N TYR A 114 -10.62 -4.92 3.46
CA TYR A 114 -11.24 -5.52 4.65
C TYR A 114 -11.43 -7.04 4.49
N GLY A 115 -11.82 -7.50 3.30
CA GLY A 115 -11.92 -8.92 2.96
C GLY A 115 -10.58 -9.65 3.10
N ALA A 116 -9.46 -9.00 2.73
CA ALA A 116 -8.13 -9.56 2.90
C ALA A 116 -7.76 -9.83 4.37
N TRP A 117 -8.18 -8.95 5.30
CA TRP A 117 -8.02 -9.22 6.73
C TRP A 117 -8.75 -10.50 7.14
N LYS A 118 -10.00 -10.66 6.72
CA LYS A 118 -10.79 -11.86 7.03
C LYS A 118 -10.20 -13.11 6.39
N GLN A 119 -9.80 -13.05 5.12
CA GLN A 119 -9.20 -14.18 4.40
C GLN A 119 -7.96 -14.73 5.09
N TYR A 120 -7.11 -13.87 5.65
CA TYR A 120 -5.89 -14.31 6.34
C TYR A 120 -6.09 -14.60 7.85
N GLY A 121 -7.34 -14.59 8.33
CA GLY A 121 -7.68 -14.84 9.73
C GLY A 121 -7.24 -13.72 10.68
N LEU A 122 -7.05 -12.50 10.15
CA LEU A 122 -6.61 -11.33 10.90
C LEU A 122 -7.82 -10.49 11.32
N LYS A 123 -7.70 -9.81 12.47
CA LYS A 123 -8.76 -8.94 13.00
C LYS A 123 -8.44 -7.47 12.71
N VAL A 124 -9.42 -6.77 12.14
CA VAL A 124 -9.43 -5.31 12.03
C VAL A 124 -10.84 -4.80 12.32
N SER A 125 -10.94 -3.60 12.90
CA SER A 125 -12.24 -2.98 13.16
C SER A 125 -12.99 -2.74 11.84
N PRO A 126 -14.32 -2.97 11.77
CA PRO A 126 -15.14 -2.59 10.61
C PRO A 126 -15.01 -1.10 10.24
N LEU A 127 -14.69 -0.24 11.21
CA LEU A 127 -14.41 1.18 10.98
C LEU A 127 -13.20 1.44 10.06
N PHE A 128 -12.38 0.41 9.81
CA PHE A 128 -11.27 0.45 8.85
C PHE A 128 -11.71 0.92 7.45
N ILE A 129 -12.86 0.45 6.98
CA ILE A 129 -13.38 0.76 5.64
C ILE A 129 -13.58 2.27 5.48
N LEU A 130 -13.97 2.96 6.56
CA LEU A 130 -14.16 4.41 6.59
C LEU A 130 -12.85 5.14 6.88
N ARG A 131 -12.08 4.71 7.88
CA ARG A 131 -10.85 5.39 8.32
C ARG A 131 -9.76 5.44 7.25
N LYS A 132 -9.64 4.40 6.42
CA LYS A 132 -8.57 4.29 5.42
C LYS A 132 -8.67 5.34 4.29
N PRO A 133 -9.85 5.64 3.73
CA PRO A 133 -10.03 6.81 2.87
C PRO A 133 -9.66 8.13 3.54
N PHE A 134 -10.08 8.33 4.80
CA PHE A 134 -9.80 9.58 5.53
C PHE A 134 -8.30 9.79 5.78
N SER A 135 -7.54 8.73 6.07
CA SER A 135 -6.08 8.86 6.27
C SER A 135 -5.34 9.34 5.01
N LYS A 136 -5.91 9.11 3.82
CA LYS A 136 -5.35 9.58 2.55
C LYS A 136 -5.69 11.04 2.22
N LEU A 137 -6.73 11.62 2.82
CA LEU A 137 -7.08 13.04 2.63
C LEU A 137 -6.05 13.97 3.26
N PHE A 138 -5.41 13.55 4.36
CA PHE A 138 -4.36 14.32 5.02
C PHE A 138 -2.99 14.23 4.32
N GLN A 139 -2.81 13.34 3.33
CA GLN A 139 -1.59 13.25 2.51
C GLN A 139 -1.49 14.35 1.43
N TYR A 140 -2.44 15.29 1.36
CA TYR A 140 -2.41 16.41 0.42
C TYR A 140 -1.72 17.67 0.97
N ARG A 141 -0.92 17.57 2.04
CA ARG A 141 -0.16 18.72 2.55
C ARG A 141 1.08 18.98 1.69
N SER A 142 1.25 20.27 1.38
CA SER A 142 1.92 20.85 0.23
C SER A 142 3.37 20.43 -0.01
N ILE A 143 3.70 20.37 -1.30
CA ILE A 143 5.06 20.59 -1.81
C ILE A 143 5.39 22.04 -1.44
N ASN A 144 6.27 22.24 -0.46
CA ASN A 144 7.04 23.49 -0.34
C ASN A 144 8.36 23.27 -1.08
#